data_AF-A0A3R6LMW4-F1
#
_entry.id   AF-A0A3R6LMW4-F1
#
_cell.length_a   1.000
_cell.length_b   1.000
_cell.length_c   1.000
_cell.angle_alpha   90.00
_cell.angle_beta   90.00
_cell.angle_gamma   90.00
#
_symmetry.space_group_name_H-M   'P 1'
#
loop_
_entity.id
_entity.type
_entity.pdbx_description
1 polymer ?
#
loop_
_entity_poly.entity_id
_entity_poly.type
_entity_poly.pdbx_seq_one_letter_code
_entity_poly.pdbx_strand_id
1 'polypeptide(L)'
;MKVRELLENGIAGEKVKRYSAVNIGYTDRNGLEQETQLNVSHRLDTEEGKKELEELFASLCEEFETTPDNVTYVTLAATDDSAESLIERGY
;
A
#
# COMPACT_ATOMS: atom_id res chain seq x y z
N MET A 1 11.75 -2.53 -6.38
CA MET A 1 11.54 -3.48 -5.27
C MET A 1 10.08 -3.90 -5.29
N LYS A 2 9.70 -4.96 -4.58
CA LYS A 2 8.30 -5.33 -4.41
C LYS A 2 7.66 -4.61 -3.23
N VAL A 3 6.34 -4.44 -3.27
CA VAL A 3 5.55 -3.86 -2.17
C VAL A 3 5.91 -4.53 -0.83
N ARG A 4 5.88 -5.86 -0.78
CA ARG A 4 6.12 -6.62 0.45
C ARG A 4 7.50 -6.40 1.06
N GLU A 5 8.53 -6.21 0.23
CA GLU A 5 9.90 -5.97 0.68
C GLU A 5 10.03 -4.62 1.39
N LEU A 6 9.22 -3.64 0.99
CA LEU A 6 9.24 -2.29 1.53
C LEU A 6 8.24 -2.10 2.67
N LEU A 7 7.16 -2.88 2.69
CA LEU A 7 6.08 -2.76 3.66
C LEU A 7 6.56 -2.90 5.10
N GLU A 8 7.48 -3.83 5.38
CA GLU A 8 7.98 -4.06 6.76
C GLU A 8 8.64 -2.81 7.35
N ASN A 9 9.37 -2.06 6.52
CA ASN A 9 9.93 -0.76 6.92
C ASN A 9 8.84 0.33 6.97
N GLY A 10 7.87 0.27 6.05
CA GLY A 10 6.76 1.23 5.94
C GLY A 10 5.77 1.23 7.11
N ILE A 11 5.76 0.17 7.92
CA ILE A 11 4.93 0.03 9.13
C ILE A 11 5.75 -0.11 10.42
N ALA A 12 7.09 0.01 10.35
CA ALA A 12 7.95 -0.24 11.48
C ALA A 12 7.67 0.75 12.64
N GLY A 13 7.36 0.22 13.83
CA GLY A 13 7.04 1.02 15.01
C GLY A 13 5.58 1.48 15.10
N GLU A 14 4.77 1.19 14.09
CA GLU A 14 3.34 1.55 14.06
C GLU A 14 2.46 0.49 14.74
N LYS A 15 1.37 0.94 15.36
CA LYS A 15 0.31 0.04 15.82
C LYS A 15 -0.70 -0.17 14.70
N VAL A 16 -0.44 -1.14 13.84
CA VAL A 16 -1.31 -1.48 12.70
C VAL A 16 -2.64 -2.06 13.19
N LYS A 17 -3.75 -1.42 12.80
CA LYS A 17 -5.13 -1.87 13.04
C LYS A 17 -5.69 -2.60 11.82
N ARG A 18 -6.96 -3.01 11.91
CA ARG A 18 -7.60 -3.89 10.92
C ARG A 18 -7.60 -3.33 9.51
N TYR A 19 -7.98 -2.06 9.36
CA TYR A 19 -8.03 -1.36 8.07
C TYR A 19 -6.87 -0.39 7.99
N SER A 20 -6.29 -0.25 6.80
CA SER A 20 -5.17 0.65 6.59
C SER A 20 -5.25 1.32 5.23
N ALA A 21 -4.83 2.58 5.18
CA ALA A 21 -4.53 3.30 3.96
C ALA A 21 -3.01 3.35 3.79
N VAL A 22 -2.53 2.96 2.62
CA VAL A 22 -1.11 2.79 2.33
C VAL A 22 -0.73 3.59 1.09
N ASN A 23 0.26 4.46 1.23
CA ASN A 23 0.85 5.13 0.09
C ASN A 23 1.93 4.23 -0.53
N ILE A 24 1.85 4.04 -1.84
CA ILE A 24 2.83 3.30 -2.64
C ILE A 24 3.43 4.26 -3.65
N GLY A 25 4.73 4.53 -3.50
CA GLY A 25 5.52 5.19 -4.53
C GLY A 25 6.05 4.18 -5.52
N TYR A 26 6.02 4.52 -6.81
CA TYR A 26 6.54 3.67 -7.88
C TYR A 26 7.04 4.50 -9.05
N THR A 27 7.77 3.85 -9.97
CA THR A 27 8.21 4.47 -11.23
C THR A 27 7.40 3.90 -12.39
N ASP A 28 6.81 4.77 -13.23
CA ASP A 28 6.10 4.36 -14.44
C ASP A 28 7.07 3.96 -15.58
N ARG A 29 6.54 3.49 -16.71
CA ARG A 29 7.30 3.09 -17.91
C ARG A 29 8.10 4.23 -18.54
N ASN A 30 7.75 5.48 -18.26
CA ASN A 30 8.47 6.66 -18.73
C ASN A 30 9.62 7.07 -17.78
N GLY A 31 9.78 6.35 -16.66
CA GLY A 31 10.78 6.67 -15.66
C GLY A 31 10.36 7.80 -14.72
N LEU A 32 9.09 8.17 -14.69
CA LEU A 32 8.57 9.22 -13.80
C LEU A 32 8.11 8.62 -12.48
N GLU A 33 8.38 9.35 -11.38
CA GLU A 33 7.89 8.99 -10.06
C GLU A 33 6.39 9.28 -9.95
N GLN A 34 5.66 8.31 -9.43
CA GLN A 34 4.23 8.35 -9.20
C GLN A 34 3.92 7.88 -7.78
N GLU A 35 2.76 8.27 -7.26
CA GLU A 35 2.23 7.78 -5.99
C GLU A 35 0.76 7.40 -6.16
N THR A 36 0.35 6.33 -5.48
CA THR A 36 -1.06 5.97 -5.29
C THR A 36 -1.33 5.63 -3.83
N GLN A 37 -2.58 5.76 -3.40
CA GLN A 37 -3.03 5.31 -2.08
C GLN A 37 -4.01 4.15 -2.23
N LEU A 38 -3.77 3.07 -1.51
CA LEU A 38 -4.60 1.87 -1.50
C LEU A 38 -5.14 1.60 -0.10
N ASN A 39 -6.41 1.21 -0.02
CA ASN A 39 -7.05 0.77 1.22
C ASN A 39 -7.03 -0.76 1.32
N VAL A 40 -6.63 -1.25 2.49
CA VAL A 40 -6.45 -2.67 2.82
C VAL A 40 -7.37 -3.02 3.99
N SER A 41 -8.06 -4.16 3.90
CA SER A 41 -9.06 -4.63 4.86
C SER A 41 -8.54 -5.64 5.89
N HIS A 42 -7.31 -6.12 5.67
CA HIS A 42 -6.56 -6.92 6.63
C HIS A 42 -5.40 -6.13 7.24
N ARG A 43 -4.96 -6.56 8.43
CA ARG A 43 -3.80 -5.96 9.08
C ARG A 43 -2.55 -6.20 8.25
N LEU A 44 -1.81 -5.12 7.97
CA LEU A 44 -0.58 -5.17 7.15
C LEU A 44 0.58 -5.95 7.80
N ASP A 45 0.52 -6.21 9.11
CA ASP A 45 1.49 -7.02 9.82
C ASP A 45 1.19 -8.54 9.78
N THR A 46 0.14 -8.96 9.06
CA THR A 46 -0.17 -10.37 8.80
C THR A 46 0.07 -10.74 7.33
N GLU A 47 0.24 -12.04 7.05
CA GLU A 47 0.45 -12.54 5.69
C GLU A 47 -0.73 -12.23 4.77
N GLU A 48 -1.95 -12.24 5.30
CA GLU A 48 -3.17 -11.89 4.57
C GLU A 48 -3.15 -10.42 4.12
N GLY A 49 -2.77 -9.48 5.00
CA GLY A 49 -2.68 -8.07 4.64
C GLY A 49 -1.53 -7.75 3.69
N LYS A 50 -0.37 -8.42 3.88
CA LYS A 50 0.75 -8.33 2.92
C LYS A 50 0.31 -8.77 1.52
N LYS A 51 -0.37 -9.92 1.44
CA LYS A 51 -0.87 -10.48 0.18
C LYS A 51 -1.95 -9.62 -0.45
N GLU A 52 -2.90 -9.10 0.34
CA GLU A 52 -3.94 -8.19 -0.15
C GLU A 52 -3.32 -6.95 -0.81
N LEU A 53 -2.35 -6.30 -0.16
CA LEU A 53 -1.69 -5.12 -0.72
C LEU A 53 -0.91 -5.44 -2.00
N GLU A 54 -0.20 -6.57 -2.04
CA GLU A 54 0.50 -7.04 -3.25
C GLU A 54 -0.47 -7.29 -4.42
N GLU A 55 -1.59 -7.97 -4.17
CA GLU A 55 -2.59 -8.29 -5.18
C GLU A 55 -3.30 -7.02 -5.69
N LEU A 56 -3.65 -6.09 -4.79
CA LEU A 56 -4.25 -4.81 -5.15
C LEU A 56 -3.31 -3.98 -6.05
N PHE A 57 -2.05 -3.80 -5.65
CA PHE A 57 -1.10 -3.05 -6.47
C PHE A 57 -0.83 -3.74 -7.81
N ALA A 58 -0.65 -5.06 -7.81
CA ALA A 58 -0.44 -5.83 -9.04
C ALA A 58 -1.61 -5.69 -10.02
N SER A 59 -2.85 -5.64 -9.52
CA SER A 59 -4.05 -5.46 -10.36
C SER A 59 -4.09 -4.11 -11.09
N LEU A 60 -3.42 -3.09 -10.54
CA LEU A 60 -3.40 -1.73 -11.09
C LEU A 60 -2.14 -1.43 -11.92
N CYS A 61 -1.15 -2.31 -11.91
CA CYS A 61 0.12 -2.08 -12.60
C CYS A 61 -0.03 -1.83 -14.10
N GLU A 62 -1.03 -2.45 -14.76
CA GLU A 62 -1.30 -2.19 -16.17
C GLU A 62 -1.79 -0.76 -16.41
N GLU A 63 -2.73 -0.28 -15.60
CA GLU A 63 -3.28 1.07 -15.66
C GLU A 63 -2.22 2.13 -15.30
N PHE A 64 -1.40 1.84 -14.30
CA PHE A 64 -0.32 2.72 -13.85
C PHE A 64 0.93 2.67 -14.75
N GLU A 65 0.86 1.93 -15.86
CA GLU A 65 1.98 1.73 -16.77
C GLU A 65 3.27 1.35 -16.02
N THR A 66 3.18 0.45 -15.04
CA THR A 66 4.30 0.04 -14.18
C THR A 66 4.38 -1.49 -14.05
N THR A 67 5.24 -1.98 -13.15
CA THR A 67 5.34 -3.39 -12.79
C THR A 67 5.37 -3.54 -11.26
N PRO A 68 5.01 -4.72 -10.71
CA PRO A 68 5.10 -4.96 -9.27
C PRO A 68 6.51 -4.77 -8.67
N ASP A 69 7.55 -4.79 -9.50
CA ASP A 69 8.94 -4.65 -9.10
C ASP A 69 9.45 -3.19 -9.16
N ASN A 70 8.63 -2.23 -9.60
CA ASN A 70 8.99 -0.82 -9.73
C ASN A 70 8.58 0.04 -8.53
N VAL A 71 8.30 -0.59 -7.37
CA VAL A 71 7.99 0.14 -6.13
C VAL A 71 9.25 0.77 -5.56
N THR A 72 9.13 2.04 -5.18
CA THR A 72 10.20 2.87 -4.60
C THR A 72 10.04 3.05 -3.09
N TYR A 73 8.81 3.20 -2.59
CA TYR A 73 8.50 3.20 -1.17
C TYR A 73 7.08 2.70 -0.87
N VAL A 74 6.88 2.28 0.38
CA VAL A 74 5.58 1.95 0.96
C VAL A 74 5.52 2.63 2.32
N THR A 75 4.46 3.38 2.61
CA THR A 75 4.28 4.04 3.92
C THR A 75 2.84 3.93 4.40
N LEU A 76 2.66 3.69 5.71
CA LEU A 76 1.35 3.72 6.34
C LEU A 76 0.83 5.16 6.41
N ALA A 77 -0.24 5.47 5.68
CA ALA A 77 -0.85 6.79 5.70
C ALA A 77 -1.83 6.92 6.89
N ALA A 78 -2.62 5.87 7.14
CA ALA A 78 -3.52 5.78 8.28
C ALA A 78 -3.92 4.32 8.58
N THR A 79 -4.39 4.07 9.79
CA THR A 79 -4.97 2.77 10.17
C THR A 79 -6.12 2.96 11.17
N ASP A 80 -7.17 2.14 11.06
CA ASP A 80 -8.31 2.14 11.97
C ASP A 80 -8.97 0.76 12.10
N ASP A 81 -9.87 0.60 13.06
CA ASP A 81 -10.67 -0.61 13.25
C ASP A 81 -11.96 -0.59 12.42
N SER A 82 -12.24 0.53 11.72
CA SER A 82 -13.38 0.74 10.82
C SER A 82 -12.89 1.34 9.49
N ALA A 83 -13.36 0.78 8.37
CA ALA A 83 -13.11 1.34 7.04
C ALA A 83 -13.81 2.69 6.86
N GLU A 84 -15.01 2.84 7.41
CA GLU A 84 -15.79 4.07 7.35
C GLU A 84 -15.05 5.23 8.03
N SER A 85 -14.41 4.99 9.18
CA SER A 85 -13.57 5.99 9.87
C SER A 85 -12.43 6.50 8.99
N LEU A 86 -11.80 5.63 8.20
CA LEU A 86 -10.74 6.02 7.26
C LEU A 86 -11.30 6.93 6.16
N ILE A 87 -12.41 6.53 5.55
CA ILE A 87 -13.08 7.29 4.48
C ILE A 87 -13.54 8.66 4.97
N GLU A 88 -14.15 8.73 6.16
CA GLU A 88 -14.58 10.00 6.78
C GLU A 88 -13.41 10.96 7.04
N ARG A 89 -12.21 10.41 7.27
CA ARG A 89 -10.96 11.16 7.48
C ARG A 89 -10.22 11.48 6.17
N GLY A 90 -10.74 11.04 5.01
CA GLY A 90 -10.18 11.31 3.69
C GLY A 90 -9.14 10.30 3.21
N TYR A 91 -9.21 9.06 3.71
CA TYR A 91 -8.36 7.93 3.30
C TYR A 91 -9.17 6.86 2.59
#